data_AF-A0A6L3FA01-F1
#
_entry.id   AF-A0A6L3FA01-F1
#
_cell.length_a   1.000
_cell.length_b   1.000
_cell.length_c   1.000
_cell.angle_alpha   90.00
_cell.angle_beta   90.00
_cell.angle_gamma   90.00
#
_symmetry.space_group_name_H-M   'P 1'
#
loop_
_entity.id
_entity.type
_entity.pdbx_description
1 polymer ?
#
loop_
_entity_poly.entity_id
_entity_poly.type
_entity_poly.pdbx_seq_one_letter_code
_entity_poly.pdbx_strand_id
1 'polypeptide(L)'
;MQACIREIHEELGLMRQPKHLLCVDYLPTSHDKIEALVFIFAGGILTEQEIGDIRLQKSELSEFCFLPPAEAVTRLNNRLEKRITQCIEYLHSSRTLYIENQHNLPITI
;
A
#
# COMPACT_ATOMS: atom_id res chain seq x y z
N MET A 1 -5.05 12.66 -4.79
CA MET A 1 -5.32 11.56 -3.84
C MET A 1 -6.78 11.10 -3.84
N GLN A 2 -7.66 11.63 -4.70
CA GLN A 2 -9.08 11.25 -4.71
C GLN A 2 -9.32 9.76 -4.95
N ALA A 3 -8.54 9.12 -5.83
CA ALA A 3 -8.62 7.68 -6.02
C ALA A 3 -8.37 6.91 -4.71
N CYS A 4 -7.31 7.23 -3.96
CA CYS A 4 -7.02 6.55 -2.70
C CYS A 4 -8.13 6.74 -1.65
N ILE A 5 -8.74 7.93 -1.57
CA ILE A 5 -9.89 8.18 -0.68
C ILE A 5 -11.09 7.33 -1.10
N ARG A 6 -11.38 7.25 -2.40
CA ARG A 6 -12.45 6.40 -2.94
C ARG A 6 -12.21 4.92 -2.61
N GLU A 7 -11.01 4.39 -2.87
CA GLU A 7 -10.68 2.99 -2.56
C GLU A 7 -10.80 2.68 -1.06
N ILE A 8 -10.33 3.56 -0.17
CA ILE A 8 -10.50 3.38 1.29
C ILE A 8 -11.99 3.31 1.66
N HIS A 9 -12.81 4.16 1.04
CA HIS A 9 -14.25 4.15 1.30
C HIS A 9 -14.93 2.90 0.74
N GLU A 10 -14.62 2.50 -0.49
CA GLU A 10 -15.20 1.31 -1.14
C GLU A 10 -14.82 0.03 -0.39
N GLU A 11 -13.54 -0.15 -0.06
CA GLU A 11 -13.04 -1.39 0.54
C GLU A 11 -13.27 -1.48 2.06
N LEU A 12 -13.16 -0.36 2.79
CA LEU A 12 -13.17 -0.34 4.26
C LEU A 12 -14.35 0.45 4.86
N GLY A 13 -15.12 1.18 4.06
CA GLY A 13 -16.22 2.04 4.54
C GLY A 13 -15.76 3.31 5.26
N LEU A 14 -14.47 3.65 5.20
CA LEU A 14 -13.89 4.78 5.93
C LEU A 14 -13.71 6.02 5.03
N MET A 15 -14.04 7.20 5.54
CA MET A 15 -13.77 8.48 4.87
C MET A 15 -12.52 9.13 5.45
N ARG A 16 -11.35 8.83 4.87
CA ARG A 16 -10.05 9.29 5.42
C ARG A 16 -9.13 9.85 4.35
N GLN A 17 -8.39 10.89 4.72
CA GLN A 17 -7.31 11.43 3.90
C GLN A 17 -6.00 10.72 4.25
N PRO A 18 -5.30 10.12 3.25
CA PRO A 18 -3.95 9.62 3.48
C PRO A 18 -2.98 10.77 3.82
N LYS A 19 -1.91 10.47 4.55
CA LYS A 19 -0.98 11.48 5.07
C LYS A 19 -0.01 12.01 4.00
N HIS A 20 0.71 11.12 3.34
CA HIS A 20 1.69 11.46 2.33
C HIS A 20 1.89 10.29 1.35
N LEU A 21 2.46 10.59 0.18
CA LEU A 21 2.87 9.60 -0.79
C LEU A 21 4.16 8.92 -0.31
N LEU A 22 4.06 7.62 -0.04
CA LEU A 22 5.15 6.82 0.51
C LEU A 22 6.02 6.21 -0.60
N CYS A 23 5.38 5.66 -1.65
CA CYS A 23 6.10 5.01 -2.73
C CYS A 23 5.39 5.16 -4.09
N VAL A 24 6.18 5.31 -5.15
CA VAL A 24 5.77 5.08 -6.54
C VAL A 24 6.57 3.90 -7.08
N ASP A 25 5.88 2.85 -7.52
CA ASP A 25 6.47 1.65 -8.14
C ASP A 25 6.08 1.61 -9.62
N TYR A 26 7.06 1.82 -10.48
CA TYR A 26 6.91 1.61 -11.92
C TYR A 26 7.06 0.13 -12.25
N LEU A 27 6.07 -0.42 -12.94
CA LEU A 27 6.05 -1.81 -13.35
C LEU A 27 6.03 -1.90 -14.87
N PRO A 28 7.05 -2.51 -15.48
CA PRO A 28 7.05 -2.72 -16.92
C PRO A 28 5.97 -3.74 -17.32
N THR A 29 5.59 -3.71 -18.59
CA THR A 29 4.73 -4.74 -19.20
C THR A 29 5.32 -6.13 -18.94
N SER A 30 4.47 -7.07 -18.53
CA SER A 30 4.79 -8.50 -18.40
C SER A 30 3.79 -9.34 -19.19
N HIS A 31 3.98 -10.66 -19.21
CA HIS A 31 3.16 -11.57 -20.02
C HIS A 31 1.64 -11.39 -19.80
N ASP A 32 1.22 -11.13 -18.56
CA ASP A 32 -0.19 -11.06 -18.17
C ASP A 32 -0.66 -9.65 -17.79
N LYS A 33 0.23 -8.63 -17.86
CA LYS A 33 -0.07 -7.28 -17.34
C LYS A 33 0.55 -6.21 -18.22
N ILE A 34 -0.25 -5.18 -18.48
CA ILE A 34 0.25 -3.93 -19.05
C ILE A 34 1.14 -3.20 -18.05
N GLU A 35 1.95 -2.30 -18.57
CA GLU A 35 2.69 -1.31 -17.78
C GLU A 35 1.77 -0.59 -16.78
N ALA A 36 2.28 -0.35 -15.57
CA ALA A 36 1.51 0.30 -14.52
C ALA A 36 2.39 1.14 -13.58
N LEU A 37 1.80 2.23 -13.06
CA LEU A 37 2.33 2.95 -11.90
C LEU A 37 1.48 2.58 -10.67
N VAL A 38 2.13 2.11 -9.62
CA VAL A 38 1.48 1.85 -8.34
C VAL A 38 1.87 2.92 -7.33
N PHE A 39 0.87 3.59 -6.76
CA PHE A 39 1.05 4.61 -5.73
C PHE A 39 0.69 4.01 -4.37
N ILE A 40 1.59 4.12 -3.40
CA ILE A 40 1.34 3.75 -2.01
C ILE A 40 1.33 5.02 -1.16
N PHE A 41 0.27 5.19 -0.38
CA PHE A 41 0.13 6.30 0.56
C PHE A 41 0.18 5.80 2.00
N ALA A 42 0.78 6.59 2.89
CA ALA A 42 0.70 6.33 4.32
C ALA A 42 -0.73 6.63 4.82
N GLY A 43 -1.47 5.58 5.21
CA GLY A 43 -2.84 5.70 5.74
C GLY A 43 -2.93 6.24 7.16
N GLY A 44 -1.80 6.45 7.85
CA GLY A 44 -1.78 6.90 9.24
C GLY A 44 -2.19 5.82 10.25
N ILE A 45 -2.45 6.25 11.48
CA ILE A 45 -2.90 5.37 12.58
C ILE A 45 -4.42 5.49 12.69
N LEU A 46 -5.10 4.36 12.82
CA LEU A 46 -6.53 4.29 13.07
C LEU A 46 -6.81 4.37 14.57
N THR A 47 -7.84 5.12 14.93
CA THR A 47 -8.43 5.13 16.27
C THR A 47 -9.26 3.88 16.49
N GLU A 48 -9.54 3.53 17.76
CA GLU A 48 -10.42 2.40 18.09
C GLU A 48 -11.82 2.55 17.48
N GLN A 49 -12.33 3.78 17.41
CA GLN A 49 -13.60 4.09 16.76
C GLN A 49 -13.54 3.78 15.26
N GLU A 50 -12.53 4.28 14.54
CA GLU A 50 -12.37 4.00 13.11
C GLU A 50 -12.21 2.50 12.84
N ILE A 51 -11.52 1.75 13.72
CA ILE A 51 -11.41 0.29 13.61
C ILE A 51 -12.80 -0.37 13.75
N GLY A 52 -13.62 0.07 14.70
CA GLY A 52 -14.99 -0.42 14.89
C GLY A 52 -15.92 -0.10 13.72
N ASP A 53 -15.61 0.95 12.97
CA ASP A 53 -16.39 1.41 11.81
C ASP A 53 -16.00 0.70 10.50
N ILE A 54 -14.92 -0.10 10.46
CA ILE A 54 -14.51 -0.82 9.25
C ILE A 54 -15.63 -1.75 8.77
N ARG A 55 -16.03 -1.59 7.51
CA ARG A 55 -16.99 -2.46 6.80
C ARG A 55 -16.38 -2.89 5.48
N LEU A 56 -16.11 -4.18 5.34
CA LEU A 56 -15.48 -4.73 4.15
C LEU A 56 -16.45 -4.85 2.98
N GLN A 57 -15.98 -4.50 1.78
CA GLN A 57 -16.64 -4.91 0.53
C GLN A 57 -16.52 -6.42 0.33
N LYS A 58 -17.53 -7.18 0.77
CA LYS A 58 -17.48 -8.64 0.81
C LYS A 58 -17.37 -9.35 -0.54
N SER A 59 -17.62 -8.67 -1.66
CA SER A 59 -17.38 -9.23 -3.00
C SER A 59 -15.90 -9.33 -3.36
N GLU A 60 -15.04 -8.55 -2.70
CA GLU A 60 -13.60 -8.49 -2.99
C GLU A 60 -12.74 -8.87 -1.77
N LEU A 61 -13.20 -8.55 -0.56
CA LEU A 61 -12.46 -8.75 0.69
C LEU A 61 -13.19 -9.70 1.65
N SER A 62 -12.56 -10.82 1.98
CA SER A 62 -13.09 -11.79 2.93
C SER A 62 -12.91 -11.32 4.39
N GLU A 63 -11.74 -10.79 4.72
CA GLU A 63 -11.31 -10.47 6.09
C GLU A 63 -10.33 -9.30 6.17
N PHE A 64 -10.14 -8.77 7.38
CA PHE A 64 -9.07 -7.83 7.70
C PHE A 64 -8.49 -8.15 9.08
N CYS A 65 -7.20 -7.89 9.28
CA CYS A 65 -6.55 -8.00 10.57
C CYS A 65 -5.37 -7.02 10.66
N PHE A 66 -4.96 -6.70 11.88
CA PHE A 66 -3.73 -5.95 12.15
C PHE A 66 -2.65 -6.93 12.60
N LEU A 67 -1.47 -6.86 11.97
CA LEU A 67 -0.35 -7.77 12.23
C LEU A 67 0.94 -6.97 12.45
N PRO A 68 1.90 -7.51 13.23
CA PRO A 68 3.26 -6.98 13.24
C PRO A 68 3.85 -6.98 11.82
N PRO A 69 4.67 -5.98 11.44
CA PRO A 69 5.20 -5.87 10.08
C PRO A 69 5.91 -7.13 9.58
N ALA A 70 6.71 -7.77 10.44
CA ALA A 70 7.44 -8.99 10.11
C ALA A 70 6.51 -10.20 9.83
N GLU A 71 5.31 -10.24 10.41
CA GLU A 71 4.31 -11.27 10.12
C GLU A 71 3.47 -10.89 8.89
N ALA A 72 3.11 -9.62 8.74
CA ALA A 72 2.29 -9.15 7.63
C ALA A 72 2.94 -9.48 6.26
N VAL A 73 4.25 -9.26 6.13
CA VAL A 73 4.98 -9.49 4.87
C VAL A 73 4.98 -10.95 4.44
N THR A 74 4.93 -11.91 5.38
CA THR A 74 4.94 -13.34 5.06
C THR A 74 3.60 -13.86 4.52
N ARG A 75 2.52 -13.09 4.69
CA ARG A 75 1.18 -13.40 4.16
C ARG A 75 0.95 -12.83 2.75
N LEU A 76 1.87 -12.03 2.24
CA LEU A 76 1.77 -11.40 0.93
C LEU A 76 2.32 -12.33 -0.16
N ASN A 77 1.85 -12.16 -1.39
CA ASN A 77 2.56 -12.72 -2.54
C ASN A 77 3.93 -12.01 -2.72
N ASN A 78 4.87 -12.69 -3.38
CA ASN A 78 6.25 -12.21 -3.57
C ASN A 78 6.35 -10.76 -4.09
N ARG A 79 5.39 -10.32 -4.91
CA ARG A 79 5.41 -8.98 -5.50
C ARG A 79 5.02 -7.91 -4.48
N LEU A 80 3.97 -8.16 -3.71
CA LEU A 80 3.57 -7.26 -2.64
C LEU A 80 4.56 -7.28 -1.49
N GLU A 81 5.09 -8.44 -1.12
CA GLU A 81 6.12 -8.57 -0.09
C GLU A 81 7.31 -7.63 -0.36
N LYS A 82 7.95 -7.74 -1.53
CA LYS A 82 9.11 -6.90 -1.89
C LYS A 82 8.80 -5.41 -1.78
N ARG A 83 7.65 -4.99 -2.28
CA ARG A 83 7.22 -3.58 -2.28
C ARG A 83 6.94 -3.08 -0.86
N ILE A 84 6.15 -3.85 -0.10
CA ILE A 84 5.69 -3.46 1.24
C ILE A 84 6.85 -3.46 2.24
N THR A 85 7.79 -4.41 2.16
CA THR A 85 9.01 -4.41 2.98
C THR A 85 9.79 -3.09 2.84
N GLN A 86 10.02 -2.64 1.60
CA GLN A 86 10.69 -1.35 1.34
C GLN A 86 9.85 -0.17 1.85
N CYS A 87 8.53 -0.21 1.70
CA CYS A 87 7.66 0.86 2.22
C CYS A 87 7.71 0.96 3.76
N ILE A 88 7.78 -0.16 4.47
CA ILE A 88 7.86 -0.21 5.93
C ILE A 88 9.14 0.49 6.43
N GLU A 89 10.27 0.27 5.77
CA GLU A 89 11.55 0.94 6.11
C GLU A 89 11.48 2.47 5.97
N TYR A 90 10.63 2.97 5.07
CA TYR A 90 10.49 4.40 4.78
C TYR A 90 9.25 5.03 5.42
N LEU A 91 8.44 4.28 6.17
CA LEU A 91 7.14 4.75 6.69
C LEU A 91 7.22 6.01 7.55
N HIS A 92 8.33 6.18 8.28
CA HIS A 92 8.60 7.34 9.14
C HIS A 92 9.52 8.37 8.48
N SER A 93 9.92 8.14 7.24
CA SER A 93 10.74 9.07 6.45
C SER A 93 9.88 10.22 5.94
N SER A 94 10.51 11.37 5.70
CA SER A 94 9.90 12.48 4.95
C SER A 94 10.05 12.33 3.43
N ARG A 95 10.66 11.23 2.96
CA ARG A 95 10.97 10.98 1.55
C ARG A 95 9.92 10.06 0.91
N THR A 96 9.59 10.34 -0.33
CA THR A 96 8.87 9.42 -1.21
C THR A 96 9.88 8.49 -1.90
N LEU A 97 9.63 7.19 -1.85
CA LEU A 97 10.44 6.19 -2.52
C LEU A 97 9.98 5.99 -3.97
N TYR A 98 10.91 6.08 -4.91
CA TYR A 98 10.68 5.62 -6.28
C TYR A 98 11.36 4.27 -6.46
N ILE A 99 10.62 3.26 -6.91
CA ILE A 99 11.16 1.93 -7.22
C ILE A 99 10.73 1.51 -8.62
N GLU A 100 11.55 0.66 -9.24
CA GLU A 100 11.25 0.08 -10.55
C GLU A 100 11.21 -1.43 -10.45
N ASN A 101 10.13 -2.03 -10.94
CA ASN A 101 9.89 -3.46 -10.91
C ASN A 101 10.06 -4.02 -9.49
N GLN A 102 9.56 -3.31 -8.47
CA GLN A 102 9.74 -3.60 -7.03
C GLN A 102 11.19 -3.57 -6.51
N HIS A 103 12.12 -2.93 -7.21
CA HIS A 103 13.49 -2.74 -6.74
C HIS A 103 13.79 -1.26 -6.54
N ASN A 104 14.24 -0.89 -5.34
CA ASN A 104 14.90 0.38 -5.12
C ASN A 104 16.28 0.33 -5.77
N LEU A 105 16.35 0.68 -7.05
CA LEU A 105 17.60 0.74 -7.79
C LEU A 105 18.35 2.00 -7.33
N PRO A 106 19.56 1.89 -6.76
CA PRO A 106 20.39 3.06 -6.55
C PRO A 106 20.67 3.69 -7.90
N ILE A 107 20.35 4.99 -8.05
CA ILE A 107 20.67 5.74 -9.25
C ILE A 107 22.20 5.71 -9.39
N THR A 108 22.69 4.90 -10.31
CA THR A 108 24.08 4.94 -10.75
C THR A 108 24.07 5.74 -12.03
N ILE A 109 24.47 7.01 -11.96
CA ILE A 109 24.66 7.90 -13.12
C ILE A 109 26.05 7.66 -13.68
#